data_AF-F2NGF5-F1
#
_entry.id   AF-F2NGF5-F1
#
_cell.length_a   1.000
_cell.length_b   1.000
_cell.length_c   1.000
_cell.angle_alpha   90.00
_cell.angle_beta   90.00
_cell.angle_gamma   90.00
#
_symmetry.space_group_name_H-M   'P 1'
#
loop_
_entity.id
_entity.type
_entity.pdbx_description
1 polymer ?
#
loop_
_entity_poly.entity_id
_entity_poly.type
_entity_poly.pdbx_seq_one_letter_code
_entity_poly.pdbx_strand_id
1 'polypeptide(L)'
;MAKNSFEENLRALEDILQQLEHGDLPLEAALARFEAGMRLIRLCTEQLDAVDRKVEILLQDEAGNLITRPFLTPNEAKGSDV
;
A
#
# COMPACT_ATOMS: atom_id res chain seq x y z
N MET A 1 18.36 -9.58 -3.69
CA MET A 1 17.12 -9.62 -4.50
C MET A 1 16.69 -8.17 -4.68
N ALA A 2 16.48 -7.72 -5.92
CA ALA A 2 16.05 -6.35 -6.16
C ALA A 2 14.64 -6.18 -5.55
N LYS A 3 14.51 -5.23 -4.61
CA LYS A 3 13.19 -4.86 -4.08
C LYS A 3 12.51 -4.03 -5.17
N ASN A 4 11.45 -4.58 -5.77
CA ASN A 4 10.62 -3.83 -6.71
C ASN A 4 10.09 -2.57 -6.01
N SER A 5 10.01 -1.47 -6.76
CA SER A 5 9.42 -0.21 -6.31
C SER A 5 7.94 -0.39 -5.94
N PHE A 6 7.40 0.58 -5.21
CA PHE A 6 5.99 0.59 -4.83
C PHE A 6 5.10 0.58 -6.09
N GLU A 7 5.44 1.42 -7.06
CA GLU A 7 4.73 1.60 -8.32
C GLU A 7 4.73 0.32 -9.16
N GLU A 8 5.84 -0.42 -9.19
CA GLU A 8 5.92 -1.71 -9.87
C GLU A 8 5.06 -2.78 -9.20
N ASN A 9 5.06 -2.85 -7.86
CA ASN A 9 4.21 -3.81 -7.15
C ASN A 9 2.73 -3.47 -7.28
N LEU A 10 2.38 -2.18 -7.27
CA LEU A 10 1.02 -1.71 -7.48
C LEU A 10 0.52 -2.04 -8.88
N ARG A 11 1.34 -1.79 -9.92
CA ARG A 11 0.99 -2.15 -11.30
C ARG A 11 0.80 -3.66 -11.46
N ALA A 12 1.69 -4.46 -10.88
CA ALA A 12 1.54 -5.92 -10.92
C ALA A 12 0.26 -6.40 -10.21
N LEU A 13 -0.19 -5.71 -9.16
CA LEU A 13 -1.45 -6.00 -8.48
C LEU A 13 -2.65 -5.63 -9.35
N GLU A 14 -2.63 -4.46 -10.00
CA GLU A 14 -3.67 -4.04 -10.94
C GLU A 14 -3.82 -5.03 -12.10
N ASP A 15 -2.72 -5.51 -12.66
CA ASP A 15 -2.74 -6.52 -13.73
C ASP A 15 -3.38 -7.84 -13.26
N ILE A 16 -3.10 -8.26 -12.02
CA ILE A 16 -3.71 -9.46 -11.42
C ILE A 16 -5.22 -9.25 -11.24
N LEU A 17 -5.66 -8.08 -10.76
CA LEU A 17 -7.07 -7.77 -10.58
C LEU A 17 -7.81 -7.80 -11.92
N GLN A 18 -7.26 -7.16 -12.96
CA GLN A 18 -7.83 -7.20 -14.31
C GLN A 18 -7.99 -8.62 -14.86
N GLN A 19 -7.02 -9.49 -14.58
CA GLN A 19 -7.07 -10.89 -14.99
C GLN A 19 -8.14 -11.67 -14.24
N LEU A 20 -8.28 -11.45 -12.93
CA LEU A 20 -9.30 -12.08 -12.10
C LEU A 20 -10.72 -11.60 -12.47
N GLU A 21 -10.88 -10.32 -12.80
CA GLU A 21 -12.16 -9.71 -13.21
C GLU A 21 -12.65 -10.21 -14.57
N HIS A 22 -11.74 -10.61 -15.48
CA HIS A 22 -12.12 -11.17 -16.78
C HIS A 22 -12.88 -12.50 -16.67
N GLY A 23 -12.74 -13.24 -15.56
CA GLY A 23 -13.54 -14.45 -15.30
C GLY A 23 -13.22 -15.69 -16.16
N ASP A 24 -12.38 -15.56 -17.19
CA ASP A 24 -12.01 -16.66 -18.11
C ASP A 24 -10.85 -17.54 -17.61
N LEU A 25 -10.47 -17.42 -16.33
CA LEU A 25 -9.38 -18.20 -15.73
C LEU A 25 -9.89 -19.54 -15.18
N PRO A 26 -9.20 -20.66 -15.49
CA PRO A 26 -9.38 -21.91 -14.75
C PRO A 26 -9.19 -21.69 -13.24
N LEU A 27 -9.90 -22.47 -12.41
CA LEU A 27 -9.92 -22.31 -10.96
C LEU A 27 -8.51 -22.30 -10.35
N GLU A 28 -7.65 -23.22 -10.79
CA GLU A 28 -6.28 -23.34 -10.31
C GLU A 28 -5.45 -22.09 -10.65
N ALA A 29 -5.66 -21.52 -11.84
CA ALA A 29 -5.00 -20.29 -12.26
C ALA A 29 -5.53 -19.08 -11.48
N ALA A 30 -6.84 -19.01 -11.25
CA ALA A 30 -7.46 -17.96 -10.44
C ALA A 30 -6.92 -17.97 -8.99
N LEU A 31 -6.81 -19.15 -8.39
CA LEU A 31 -6.21 -19.32 -7.05
C LEU A 31 -4.75 -18.86 -7.01
N ALA A 32 -3.94 -19.26 -7.99
CA ALA A 32 -2.54 -18.83 -8.07
C ALA A 32 -2.39 -17.31 -8.21
N ARG A 33 -3.27 -16.67 -9.00
CA ARG A 33 -3.30 -15.21 -9.19
C ARG A 33 -3.75 -14.50 -7.91
N PHE A 34 -4.77 -15.03 -7.24
CA PHE A 34 -5.22 -14.50 -5.94
C PHE A 34 -4.10 -14.53 -4.89
N GLU A 35 -3.38 -15.66 -4.76
CA GLU A 35 -2.25 -15.74 -3.83
C GLU A 35 -1.12 -14.76 -4.18
N ALA A 36 -0.83 -14.58 -5.48
CA ALA A 36 0.13 -13.59 -5.93
C ALA A 36 -0.31 -12.16 -5.58
N GLY A 37 -1.58 -11.83 -5.78
CA GLY A 37 -2.17 -10.55 -5.38
C GLY A 37 -2.04 -10.31 -3.88
N MET A 38 -2.35 -11.32 -3.06
CA MET A 38 -2.21 -11.24 -1.59
C MET A 38 -0.75 -10.98 -1.15
N ARG A 39 0.23 -11.56 -1.84
CA ARG A 39 1.65 -11.26 -1.59
C ARG A 39 2.00 -9.83 -1.96
N LEU A 40 1.53 -9.32 -3.09
CA LEU A 40 1.76 -7.93 -3.50
C LEU A 40 1.13 -6.92 -2.54
N ILE A 41 -0.11 -7.18 -2.09
CA ILE A 41 -0.77 -6.33 -1.08
C ILE A 41 0.10 -6.19 0.16
N ARG A 42 0.59 -7.32 0.70
CA ARG A 42 1.48 -7.31 1.88
C ARG A 42 2.74 -6.49 1.64
N LEU A 43 3.38 -6.68 0.48
CA LEU A 43 4.59 -5.92 0.13
C LEU A 43 4.30 -4.41 0.02
N CYS A 44 3.18 -4.01 -0.58
CA CYS A 44 2.78 -2.61 -0.68
C CYS A 44 2.53 -2.02 0.71
N THR A 45 1.80 -2.72 1.59
CA THR A 45 1.57 -2.27 2.98
C THR A 45 2.88 -2.13 3.74
N GLU A 46 3.79 -3.11 3.68
CA GLU A 46 5.09 -3.03 4.35
C GLU A 46 5.95 -1.86 3.86
N GLN A 47 5.82 -1.49 2.57
CA GLN A 47 6.52 -0.33 2.02
C GLN A 47 5.94 0.98 2.53
N LEU A 48 4.60 1.10 2.57
CA LEU A 48 3.92 2.26 3.13
C LEU A 48 4.24 2.44 4.62
N ASP A 49 4.14 1.37 5.41
CA ASP A 49 4.48 1.40 6.84
C ASP A 49 5.94 1.85 7.07
N ALA A 50 6.85 1.46 6.19
CA ALA A 50 8.24 1.88 6.27
C ALA A 50 8.45 3.35 5.90
N VAL A 51 7.62 3.91 5.02
CA VAL A 51 7.61 5.35 4.70
C VAL A 51 7.02 6.13 5.87
N ASP A 52 5.89 5.68 6.43
CA ASP A 52 5.23 6.33 7.56
C ASP A 52 6.17 6.47 8.75
N ARG A 53 6.84 5.38 9.16
CA ARG A 53 7.86 5.42 10.23
C ARG A 53 8.99 6.42 9.95
N LYS A 54 9.43 6.54 8.69
CA LYS A 54 10.48 7.51 8.33
C LYS A 54 9.98 8.94 8.46
N VAL A 55 8.75 9.19 8.05
CA VAL A 55 8.11 10.51 8.20
C VAL A 55 7.97 10.87 9.68
N GLU A 56 7.54 9.93 10.53
CA GLU A 56 7.45 10.13 11.98
C GLU A 56 8.79 10.51 12.62
N ILE A 57 9.89 9.86 12.20
CA ILE A 57 11.24 10.20 12.68
C ILE A 57 11.65 11.62 12.23
N LEU A 58 11.32 12.02 11.00
CA LEU A 58 11.65 13.35 10.48
C LEU A 58 10.85 14.48 11.14
N LEU A 59 9.67 14.17 11.69
CA LEU A 59 8.82 15.12 12.41
C LEU A 59 9.22 15.27 13.89
N GLN A 60 10.35 14.70 14.33
CA GLN A 60 10.89 14.97 15.66
C GLN A 60 11.30 16.45 15.80
N ASP A 61 10.88 17.10 16.87
CA ASP A 61 11.27 18.48 17.19
C ASP A 61 12.70 18.57 17.80
N GLU A 62 13.22 19.78 17.99
CA GLU A 62 14.55 20.02 18.60
C GLU A 62 14.67 19.47 20.04
N ALA A 63 13.55 19.12 20.69
CA ALA A 63 13.48 18.52 22.01
C ALA A 63 13.37 16.99 21.97
N GLY A 64 13.35 16.37 20.78
CA GLY A 64 13.27 14.91 20.59
C GLY A 64 11.85 14.33 20.74
N ASN A 65 10.83 15.18 20.77
CA ASN A 65 9.44 14.72 20.85
C ASN A 65 8.95 14.27 19.48
N LEU A 66 8.33 13.08 19.41
CA LEU A 66 7.65 12.59 18.22
C LEU A 66 6.40 13.44 17.96
N ILE A 67 6.39 14.24 16.88
CA ILE A 67 5.17 14.88 16.39
C ILE A 67 4.58 13.99 15.30
N THR A 68 3.57 13.19 15.64
CA THR A 68 2.79 12.49 14.62
C THR A 68 1.67 13.40 14.14
N ARG A 69 1.50 13.49 12.81
CA ARG A 69 0.28 14.03 12.21
C ARG A 69 -0.45 12.87 11.53
N PRO A 70 -1.77 12.70 11.76
CA PRO A 70 -2.53 11.71 11.02
C PRO A 70 -2.37 11.95 9.52
N PHE A 71 -2.10 10.90 8.75
CA PHE A 71 -2.20 10.97 7.31
C PHE A 71 -3.69 11.07 6.95
N LEU A 72 -4.20 12.29 6.84
CA LEU A 72 -5.56 12.53 6.38
C LEU A 72 -5.58 12.24 4.88
N THR A 73 -6.38 11.27 4.46
CA THR A 73 -6.66 11.13 3.03
C THR A 73 -7.35 12.42 2.54
N PRO A 74 -7.19 12.83 1.26
CA PRO A 74 -7.84 14.03 0.74
C PRO A 74 -9.37 14.06 0.93
N ASN A 75 -9.98 12.90 1.18
CA ASN A 75 -11.40 12.73 1.46
C ASN A 75 -11.79 13.03 2.92
N GLU A 76 -10.89 12.80 3.88
CA GLU A 76 -11.13 13.02 5.32
C GLU A 76 -10.88 14.47 5.75
N ALA A 77 -10.06 15.22 5.00
CA ALA A 77 -9.77 16.64 5.27
C ALA A 77 -10.97 17.58 5.09
N LYS A 78 -12.09 17.11 4.50
CA LYS A 78 -13.31 17.91 4.28
C LYS A 78 -14.41 17.72 5.34
N GLY A 79 -14.16 16.93 6.38
CA GLY A 79 -15.22 16.49 7.31
C GLY A 79 -15.27 17.15 8.69
N SER A 80 -14.42 18.14 9.01
CA SER A 80 -14.30 18.66 10.39
C SER A 80 -14.60 20.16 10.51
N ASP A 81 -15.70 20.61 9.89
CA ASP A 81 -16.37 21.88 10.23
C ASP A 81 -17.83 21.58 10.63
N VAL A 82 -18.01 20.99 11.82
CA VAL A 82 -19.23 21.13 12.66
C VAL A 82 -18.78 21.23 14.11
#